data_AF-A0A538I0F1-F1
#
_entry.id   AF-A0A538I0F1-F1
#
_cell.length_a   1.000
_cell.length_b   1.000
_cell.length_c   1.000
_cell.angle_alpha   90.00
_cell.angle_beta   90.00
_cell.angle_gamma   90.00
#
_symmetry.space_group_name_H-M   'P 1'
#
loop_
_entity.id
_entity.type
_entity.pdbx_description
1 polymer ?
#
loop_
_entity_poly.entity_id
_entity_poly.type
_entity_poly.pdbx_seq_one_letter_code
_entity_poly.pdbx_strand_id
1 'polypeptide(L)'
;MKTFAFAVILLFAAPAAAHAEATIVGRDVPLHGQRALAGSGTRRFDLVGVHWQGGGSVTFRTRSFAGRWSTWHAAAPEAEDGPDRPAEAGWRIGNPYWTGASDGIQYRLHGPVTRLRAYFVWSPADALPSRRLSIAGSPKVILRAGWGADESIRRAAPQYAPSVQYALVHHTAGTNAYSPSQSAAIVRGIEIYHVKGNGWNDIGYNFLVDKYGQVFEGRYGGVDKNVIGAHAEGFNTGSFGVAVLGTYTSSAPTAAAQTAL
;
A
#
# COMPACT_ATOMS: atom_id res chain seq x y z
N MET A 1 -17.29 13.15 56.62
CA MET A 1 -16.04 12.87 55.89
C MET A 1 -16.31 11.72 54.93
N LYS A 2 -16.31 11.96 53.60
CA LYS A 2 -16.50 10.92 52.58
C LYS A 2 -15.13 10.69 51.92
N THR A 3 -14.59 9.49 52.06
CA THR A 3 -13.33 9.07 51.45
C THR A 3 -13.55 8.72 49.97
N PHE A 4 -12.85 9.40 49.07
CA PHE A 4 -12.75 9.03 47.67
C PHE A 4 -11.61 8.01 47.50
N ALA A 5 -11.93 6.80 47.05
CA ALA A 5 -10.93 5.83 46.63
C ALA A 5 -10.48 6.18 45.20
N PHE A 6 -9.24 6.63 45.04
CA PHE A 6 -8.60 6.74 43.74
C PHE A 6 -8.21 5.34 43.25
N ALA A 7 -8.90 4.85 42.22
CA ALA A 7 -8.45 3.68 41.48
C ALA A 7 -7.26 4.08 40.61
N VAL A 8 -6.06 3.64 40.98
CA VAL A 8 -4.87 3.74 40.14
C VAL A 8 -5.01 2.70 39.03
N ILE A 9 -5.32 3.15 37.81
CA ILE A 9 -5.24 2.31 36.62
C ILE A 9 -3.77 2.24 36.21
N LEU A 10 -3.09 1.14 36.58
CA LEU A 10 -1.79 0.79 36.04
C LEU A 10 -1.98 0.38 34.57
N LEU A 11 -1.64 1.28 33.64
CA LEU A 11 -1.46 0.91 32.23
C LEU A 11 -0.19 0.07 32.11
N PHE A 12 -0.33 -1.24 32.00
CA PHE A 12 0.74 -2.08 31.50
C PHE A 12 0.96 -1.77 30.02
N ALA A 13 2.05 -1.06 29.70
CA ALA A 13 2.57 -0.99 28.34
C ALA A 13 3.10 -2.38 27.98
N ALA A 14 2.29 -3.17 27.26
CA ALA A 14 2.80 -4.38 26.63
C ALA A 14 3.89 -3.99 25.61
N PRO A 15 4.98 -4.76 25.48
CA PRO A 15 6.02 -4.47 24.50
C PRO A 15 5.39 -4.47 23.11
N ALA A 16 5.59 -3.40 22.36
CA ALA A 16 5.28 -3.38 20.94
C ALA A 16 5.99 -4.57 20.29
N ALA A 17 5.24 -5.47 19.65
CA ALA A 17 5.86 -6.51 18.85
C ALA A 17 6.71 -5.82 17.78
N ALA A 18 8.02 -6.07 17.78
CA ALA A 18 8.90 -5.54 16.76
C ALA A 18 8.54 -6.22 15.44
N HIS A 19 7.87 -5.49 14.54
CA HIS A 19 7.61 -5.94 13.19
C HIS A 19 8.93 -6.01 12.41
N ALA A 20 9.07 -6.98 11.52
CA ALA A 20 10.22 -7.01 10.62
C ALA A 20 10.14 -5.76 9.72
N GLU A 21 11.18 -4.91 9.76
CA GLU A 21 11.21 -3.68 8.99
C GLU A 21 11.10 -4.01 7.49
N ALA A 22 10.07 -3.46 6.85
CA ALA A 22 9.91 -3.61 5.41
C ALA A 22 10.93 -2.71 4.70
N THR A 23 11.45 -3.17 3.56
CA THR A 23 12.54 -2.49 2.85
C THR A 23 12.17 -2.24 1.41
N ILE A 24 12.76 -1.19 0.81
CA ILE A 24 12.56 -0.84 -0.60
C ILE A 24 13.91 -0.56 -1.27
N VAL A 25 14.03 -1.01 -2.52
CA VAL A 25 15.18 -0.72 -3.37
C VAL A 25 14.69 -0.27 -4.73
N GLY A 26 14.96 0.99 -5.09
CA GLY A 26 14.77 1.52 -6.44
C GLY A 26 15.99 1.25 -7.32
N ARG A 27 15.77 0.86 -8.57
CA ARG A 27 16.82 0.69 -9.58
C ARG A 27 16.38 1.21 -10.94
N ASP A 28 17.19 2.06 -11.54
CA ASP A 28 17.07 2.37 -12.96
C ASP A 28 17.45 1.12 -13.76
N VAL A 29 16.59 0.72 -14.71
CA VAL A 29 16.76 -0.52 -15.49
C VAL A 29 16.99 -0.22 -16.98
N PRO A 30 17.79 -1.03 -17.70
CA PRO A 30 18.12 -0.77 -19.09
C PRO A 30 16.90 -0.76 -20.02
N LEU A 31 16.87 0.15 -21.00
CA LEU A 31 15.79 0.20 -22.01
C LEU A 31 16.04 -0.77 -23.18
N HIS A 32 17.31 -1.09 -23.41
CA HIS A 32 17.81 -1.96 -24.47
C HIS A 32 18.66 -3.10 -23.87
N GLY A 33 18.81 -4.23 -24.57
CA GLY A 33 19.54 -5.41 -24.06
C GLY A 33 18.67 -6.37 -23.26
N GLN A 34 19.27 -7.22 -22.41
CA GLN A 34 18.53 -8.20 -21.60
C GLN A 34 17.52 -7.49 -20.68
N ARG A 35 16.22 -7.60 -21.01
CA ARG A 35 15.08 -7.00 -20.27
C ARG A 35 14.62 -7.87 -19.10
N ALA A 36 15.58 -8.56 -18.48
CA ALA A 36 15.37 -9.49 -17.40
C ALA A 36 16.36 -9.17 -16.28
N LEU A 37 15.83 -8.84 -15.10
CA LEU A 37 16.60 -8.90 -13.88
C LEU A 37 16.27 -10.26 -13.24
N ALA A 38 16.94 -11.31 -13.72
CA ALA A 38 16.83 -12.67 -13.20
C ALA A 38 18.23 -13.13 -12.76
N GLY A 39 18.43 -13.37 -11.46
CA GLY A 39 19.72 -13.80 -10.90
C GLY A 39 20.15 -13.01 -9.67
N SER A 40 21.38 -13.25 -9.21
CA SER A 40 21.99 -12.76 -7.96
C SER A 40 21.95 -11.23 -7.73
N GLY A 41 21.57 -10.45 -8.75
CA GLY A 41 21.36 -9.02 -8.64
C GLY A 41 19.99 -8.62 -8.11
N THR A 42 18.91 -9.36 -8.40
CA THR A 42 17.55 -9.00 -7.95
C THR A 42 17.36 -9.46 -6.51
N ARG A 43 17.29 -8.51 -5.57
CA ARG A 43 16.96 -8.83 -4.18
C ARG A 43 15.53 -9.40 -4.13
N ARG A 44 15.27 -10.30 -3.19
CA ARG A 44 13.91 -10.77 -2.87
C ARG A 44 12.94 -9.61 -2.72
N PHE A 45 11.72 -9.79 -3.19
CA PHE A 45 10.63 -8.83 -3.08
C PHE A 45 9.28 -9.55 -3.01
N ASP A 46 8.27 -8.90 -2.47
CA ASP A 46 6.88 -9.35 -2.44
C ASP A 46 5.90 -8.32 -3.00
N LEU A 47 6.40 -7.11 -3.28
CA LEU A 47 5.71 -6.07 -4.04
C LEU A 47 6.69 -5.41 -5.02
N VAL A 48 6.20 -5.09 -6.21
CA VAL A 48 6.97 -4.34 -7.21
C VAL A 48 6.17 -3.16 -7.74
N GLY A 49 6.85 -2.04 -7.90
CA GLY A 49 6.33 -0.86 -8.59
C GLY A 49 7.26 -0.45 -9.72
N VAL A 50 6.70 0.07 -10.81
CA VAL A 50 7.47 0.38 -12.02
C VAL A 50 7.13 1.79 -12.48
N HIS A 51 8.11 2.69 -12.42
CA HIS A 51 7.98 4.07 -12.89
C HIS A 51 8.66 4.22 -14.24
N TRP A 52 8.07 5.02 -15.14
CA TRP A 52 8.70 5.30 -16.43
C TRP A 52 8.50 6.73 -16.90
N GLN A 53 9.38 7.18 -17.77
CA GLN A 53 9.22 8.45 -18.50
C GLN A 53 8.93 8.17 -19.98
N GLY A 54 8.13 9.03 -20.60
CA GLY A 54 7.74 8.93 -22.00
C GLY A 54 6.25 8.66 -22.21
N GLY A 55 5.83 8.67 -23.48
CA GLY A 55 4.43 8.46 -23.90
C GLY A 55 4.03 6.98 -24.05
N GLY A 56 4.99 6.05 -23.94
CA GLY A 56 4.76 4.62 -24.05
C GLY A 56 4.18 3.99 -22.77
N SER A 57 4.13 2.66 -22.77
CA SER A 57 3.68 1.85 -21.64
C SER A 57 4.67 0.72 -21.31
N VAL A 58 4.55 0.18 -20.10
CA VAL A 58 5.38 -0.91 -19.61
C VAL A 58 4.49 -2.06 -19.17
N THR A 59 4.84 -3.27 -19.61
CA THR A 59 4.31 -4.50 -19.01
C THR A 59 5.44 -5.27 -18.34
N PHE A 60 5.14 -6.00 -17.26
CA PHE A 60 6.11 -6.77 -16.53
C PHE A 60 5.54 -8.14 -16.10
N ARG A 61 6.41 -9.05 -15.72
CA ARG A 61 6.07 -10.31 -15.06
C ARG A 61 7.11 -10.64 -14.02
N THR A 62 6.73 -11.38 -12.98
CA THR A 62 7.62 -11.71 -11.87
C THR A 62 7.81 -13.21 -11.74
N ARG A 63 8.94 -13.61 -11.15
CA ARG A 63 9.27 -15.00 -10.87
C ARG A 63 9.14 -15.23 -9.37
N SER A 64 8.29 -16.17 -9.00
CA SER A 64 8.17 -16.66 -7.61
C SER A 64 9.44 -17.38 -7.16
N PHE A 65 9.65 -17.53 -5.85
CA PHE A 65 10.73 -18.37 -5.30
C PHE A 65 10.66 -19.84 -5.76
N ALA A 66 9.49 -20.31 -6.19
CA ALA A 66 9.32 -21.63 -6.78
C ALA A 66 9.76 -21.70 -8.26
N GLY A 67 10.36 -20.63 -8.80
CA GLY A 67 10.83 -20.56 -10.19
C GLY A 67 9.73 -20.31 -11.23
N ARG A 68 8.46 -20.22 -10.83
CA ARG A 68 7.34 -19.98 -11.75
C ARG A 68 7.21 -18.51 -12.09
N TRP A 69 7.04 -18.21 -13.38
CA TRP A 69 6.74 -16.87 -13.88
C TRP A 69 5.24 -16.60 -13.87
N SER A 70 4.85 -15.37 -13.50
CA SER A 70 3.48 -14.88 -13.68
C SER A 70 3.16 -14.66 -15.16
N THR A 71 1.88 -14.40 -15.45
CA THR A 71 1.48 -13.77 -16.71
C THR A 71 2.03 -12.34 -16.79
N TRP A 72 1.91 -11.72 -17.96
CA TRP A 72 2.29 -10.32 -18.13
C TRP A 72 1.21 -9.41 -17.53
N HIS A 73 1.64 -8.44 -16.75
CA HIS A 73 0.81 -7.42 -16.10
C HIS A 73 1.20 -6.05 -16.64
N ALA A 74 0.22 -5.17 -16.81
CA ALA A 74 0.51 -3.77 -17.06
C ALA A 74 1.08 -3.14 -15.79
N ALA A 75 2.11 -2.30 -15.91
CA ALA A 75 2.54 -1.44 -14.81
C ALA A 75 1.39 -0.53 -14.35
N ALA A 76 0.55 -0.09 -15.31
CA ALA A 76 -0.64 0.75 -15.21
C ALA A 76 -0.41 2.01 -14.34
N PRO A 77 -0.56 3.22 -14.87
CA PRO A 77 -0.26 4.42 -14.09
C PRO A 77 -1.27 4.60 -12.95
N GLU A 78 -0.80 4.95 -11.75
CA GLU A 78 -1.60 5.49 -10.61
C GLU A 78 -2.07 6.93 -10.89
N ALA A 79 -2.19 7.35 -12.15
CA ALA A 79 -2.38 8.77 -12.47
C ALA A 79 -3.69 9.34 -11.90
N GLU A 80 -4.69 8.50 -11.66
CA GLU A 80 -5.95 8.90 -11.02
C GLU A 80 -5.86 8.82 -9.49
N ASP A 81 -5.01 7.92 -8.95
CA ASP A 81 -4.88 7.60 -7.53
C ASP A 81 -3.75 8.39 -6.86
N GLY A 82 -3.64 9.69 -7.12
CA GLY A 82 -2.48 10.50 -6.71
C GLY A 82 -2.76 11.65 -5.72
N PRO A 83 -1.69 12.27 -5.18
CA PRO A 83 -1.79 13.56 -4.49
C PRO A 83 -2.11 14.69 -5.49
N ASP A 84 -2.76 15.76 -5.01
CA ASP A 84 -3.12 16.94 -5.82
C ASP A 84 -1.90 17.69 -6.43
N ARG A 85 -0.69 17.36 -5.97
CA ARG A 85 0.56 17.83 -6.56
C ARG A 85 1.52 16.64 -6.69
N PRO A 86 1.99 16.29 -7.90
CA PRO A 86 2.89 15.17 -8.08
C PRO A 86 4.24 15.44 -7.40
N ALA A 87 4.78 14.41 -6.75
CA ALA A 87 6.05 14.50 -6.02
C ALA A 87 7.28 14.44 -6.94
N GLU A 88 7.18 13.78 -8.10
CA GLU A 88 8.25 13.71 -9.11
C GLU A 88 7.71 14.02 -10.52
N ALA A 89 8.03 15.21 -11.04
CA ALA A 89 7.57 15.65 -12.35
C ALA A 89 8.11 14.75 -13.49
N GLY A 90 7.25 14.44 -14.46
CA GLY A 90 7.62 13.73 -15.69
C GLY A 90 7.71 12.21 -15.57
N TRP A 91 7.61 11.65 -14.36
CA TRP A 91 7.47 10.21 -14.16
C TRP A 91 6.00 9.80 -14.15
N ARG A 92 5.70 8.71 -14.86
CA ARG A 92 4.48 7.93 -14.69
C ARG A 92 4.74 6.91 -13.58
N ILE A 93 3.98 7.01 -12.50
CA ILE A 93 4.07 6.16 -11.31
C ILE A 93 3.19 4.93 -11.56
N GLY A 94 3.75 3.72 -11.46
CA GLY A 94 2.98 2.47 -11.59
C GLY A 94 2.37 2.04 -10.26
N ASN A 95 1.36 1.17 -10.31
CA ASN A 95 0.71 0.64 -9.10
C ASN A 95 1.66 -0.22 -8.23
N PRO A 96 1.47 -0.28 -6.90
CA PRO A 96 2.15 -1.18 -5.98
C PRO A 96 1.67 -2.63 -6.16
N TYR A 97 2.22 -3.32 -7.15
CA TYR A 97 1.75 -4.66 -7.49
C TYR A 97 2.24 -5.68 -6.45
N TRP A 98 1.33 -6.20 -5.61
CA TRP A 98 1.62 -7.35 -4.76
C TRP A 98 1.87 -8.60 -5.60
N THR A 99 3.04 -9.22 -5.43
CA THR A 99 3.49 -10.39 -6.19
C THR A 99 3.46 -11.67 -5.37
N GLY A 100 3.47 -11.54 -4.04
CA GLY A 100 3.97 -12.60 -3.16
C GLY A 100 5.48 -12.80 -3.36
N ALA A 101 6.09 -13.69 -2.56
CA ALA A 101 7.53 -13.89 -2.53
C ALA A 101 8.14 -14.23 -3.90
N SER A 102 8.94 -13.30 -4.43
CA SER A 102 9.48 -13.28 -5.78
C SER A 102 10.96 -12.86 -5.81
N ASP A 103 11.70 -13.33 -6.81
CA ASP A 103 13.15 -13.14 -6.94
C ASP A 103 13.60 -12.75 -8.37
N GLY A 104 12.66 -12.47 -9.27
CA GLY A 104 12.97 -12.10 -10.64
C GLY A 104 11.89 -11.26 -11.28
N ILE A 105 12.28 -10.37 -12.19
CA ILE A 105 11.37 -9.56 -12.99
C ILE A 105 11.81 -9.54 -14.46
N GLN A 106 10.84 -9.54 -15.35
CA GLN A 106 11.02 -9.21 -16.77
C GLN A 106 10.05 -8.11 -17.15
N TYR A 107 10.45 -7.26 -18.11
CA TYR A 107 9.62 -6.17 -18.59
C TYR A 107 9.65 -6.06 -20.12
N ARG A 108 8.59 -5.46 -20.66
CA ARG A 108 8.43 -5.10 -22.07
C ARG A 108 8.03 -3.64 -22.15
N LEU A 109 8.63 -2.94 -23.09
CA LEU A 109 8.35 -1.54 -23.38
C LEU A 109 7.53 -1.49 -24.66
N HIS A 110 6.48 -0.67 -24.67
CA HIS A 110 5.63 -0.44 -25.83
C HIS A 110 5.60 1.06 -26.13
N GLY A 111 6.04 1.46 -27.32
CA GLY A 111 6.18 2.88 -27.66
C GLY A 111 7.35 3.58 -26.95
N PRO A 112 7.35 4.92 -26.90
CA PRO A 112 8.49 5.70 -26.42
C PRO A 112 8.59 5.67 -24.88
N VAL A 113 9.58 4.93 -24.37
CA VAL A 113 9.99 4.94 -22.96
C VAL A 113 11.45 5.39 -22.90
N THR A 114 11.72 6.50 -22.21
CA THR A 114 13.04 7.15 -22.16
C THR A 114 13.78 6.92 -20.86
N ARG A 115 13.07 6.52 -19.80
CA ARG A 115 13.64 6.05 -18.53
C ARG A 115 12.70 5.02 -17.92
N LEU A 116 13.27 4.04 -17.23
CA LEU A 116 12.52 3.01 -16.50
C LEU A 116 13.19 2.78 -15.15
N ARG A 117 12.39 2.79 -14.08
CA ARG A 117 12.83 2.49 -12.72
C ARG A 117 11.90 1.44 -12.11
N ALA A 118 12.48 0.39 -11.54
CA ALA A 118 11.75 -0.60 -10.77
C ALA A 118 12.05 -0.43 -9.28
N TYR A 119 11.01 -0.45 -8.46
CA TYR A 119 11.08 -0.47 -7.01
C TYR A 119 10.70 -1.86 -6.51
N PHE A 120 11.61 -2.47 -5.77
CA PHE A 120 11.43 -3.80 -5.17
C PHE A 120 11.22 -3.62 -3.68
N VAL A 121 10.05 -4.02 -3.19
CA VAL A 121 9.69 -3.96 -1.77
C VAL A 121 9.69 -5.37 -1.18
N TRP A 122 10.26 -5.50 0.01
CA TRP A 122 10.19 -6.71 0.81
C TRP A 122 9.52 -6.38 2.14
N SER A 123 8.29 -6.87 2.31
CA SER A 123 7.44 -6.71 3.50
C SER A 123 6.90 -8.09 3.91
N PRO A 124 7.68 -8.88 4.65
CA PRO A 124 7.27 -10.23 5.02
C PRO A 124 6.06 -10.21 5.95
N ALA A 125 5.21 -11.23 5.85
CA ALA A 125 4.07 -11.40 6.74
C ALA A 125 4.52 -11.61 8.18
N ASP A 126 3.93 -10.85 9.09
CA ASP A 126 4.07 -11.01 10.53
C ASP A 126 2.72 -11.38 11.13
N ALA A 127 2.72 -12.00 12.31
CA ALA A 127 1.49 -12.18 13.07
C ALA A 127 0.91 -10.80 13.42
N LEU A 128 -0.37 -10.59 13.08
CA LEU A 128 -1.09 -9.38 13.46
C LEU A 128 -1.37 -9.40 14.98
N PRO A 129 -1.06 -8.33 15.73
CA PRO A 129 -1.49 -8.18 17.11
C PRO A 129 -3.02 -8.20 17.22
N SER A 130 -3.50 -8.65 18.39
CA SER A 130 -4.91 -8.90 18.67
C SER A 130 -5.76 -7.64 18.91
N ARG A 131 -5.13 -6.46 19.07
CA ARG A 131 -5.83 -5.23 19.45
C ARG A 131 -6.48 -4.57 18.23
N ARG A 132 -7.80 -4.48 18.25
CA ARG A 132 -8.62 -3.82 17.22
C ARG A 132 -9.52 -2.78 17.88
N LEU A 133 -9.68 -1.62 17.26
CA LEU A 133 -10.76 -0.71 17.66
C LEU A 133 -12.06 -1.11 16.98
N SER A 134 -13.16 -0.91 17.69
CA SER A 134 -14.51 -1.15 17.19
C SER A 134 -15.41 -0.11 17.83
N ILE A 135 -16.18 0.60 17.01
CA ILE A 135 -17.38 1.30 17.47
C ILE A 135 -18.54 0.30 17.30
N ALA A 136 -19.55 0.35 18.17
CA ALA A 136 -20.71 -0.52 18.02
C ALA A 136 -21.39 -0.26 16.67
N GLY A 137 -21.53 -1.30 15.84
CA GLY A 137 -22.05 -1.18 14.48
C GLY A 137 -21.03 -0.82 13.40
N SER A 138 -19.74 -0.65 13.72
CA SER A 138 -18.67 -0.47 12.73
C SER A 138 -17.82 -1.73 12.55
N PRO A 139 -17.15 -1.90 11.40
CA PRO A 139 -16.08 -2.89 11.26
C PRO A 139 -14.98 -2.69 12.30
N LYS A 140 -14.30 -3.79 12.66
CA LYS A 140 -13.11 -3.74 13.51
C LYS A 140 -11.93 -3.21 12.70
N VAL A 141 -11.37 -2.08 13.11
CA VAL A 141 -10.22 -1.45 12.45
C VAL A 141 -8.92 -1.88 13.12
N ILE A 142 -8.00 -2.36 12.29
CA ILE A 142 -6.60 -2.60 12.64
C ILE A 142 -5.88 -1.27 12.47
N LEU A 143 -5.49 -0.67 13.61
CA LEU A 143 -4.81 0.62 13.61
C LEU A 143 -3.39 0.52 13.05
N ARG A 144 -2.79 1.68 12.75
CA ARG A 144 -1.42 1.81 12.25
C ARG A 144 -0.38 1.01 13.03
N ALA A 145 -0.37 1.15 14.36
CA ALA A 145 0.50 0.35 15.23
C ALA A 145 0.19 -1.16 15.16
N GLY A 146 -1.04 -1.53 14.83
CA GLY A 146 -1.49 -2.91 14.73
C GLY A 146 -1.07 -3.61 13.44
N TRP A 147 -0.88 -2.88 12.33
CA TRP A 147 -0.31 -3.47 11.12
C TRP A 147 1.18 -3.15 10.92
N GLY A 148 1.78 -2.40 11.85
CA GLY A 148 3.21 -2.10 11.87
C GLY A 148 3.59 -0.96 10.94
N ALA A 149 2.80 0.10 10.91
CA ALA A 149 3.11 1.33 10.17
C ALA A 149 4.45 1.93 10.59
N ASP A 150 5.25 2.33 9.60
CA ASP A 150 6.50 3.03 9.86
C ASP A 150 6.25 4.54 9.95
N GLU A 151 5.98 5.00 11.16
CA GLU A 151 5.70 6.42 11.42
C GLU A 151 6.92 7.32 11.22
N SER A 152 8.13 6.76 11.11
CA SER A 152 9.38 7.51 10.94
C SER A 152 9.61 7.97 9.50
N ILE A 153 8.96 7.33 8.52
CA ILE A 153 9.15 7.66 7.10
C ILE A 153 8.23 8.74 6.58
N ARG A 154 7.17 9.10 7.34
CA ARG A 154 6.23 10.16 6.97
C ARG A 154 6.96 11.46 6.66
N ARG A 155 6.54 12.16 5.60
CA ARG A 155 7.21 13.37 5.11
C ARG A 155 6.54 14.66 5.57
N ALA A 156 5.33 14.60 6.12
CA ALA A 156 4.59 15.76 6.61
C ALA A 156 3.58 15.40 7.71
N ALA A 157 3.11 16.42 8.44
CA ALA A 157 1.98 16.31 9.35
C ALA A 157 0.66 16.09 8.57
N PRO A 158 -0.34 15.45 9.20
CA PRO A 158 -1.65 15.25 8.57
C PRO A 158 -2.37 16.59 8.36
N GLN A 159 -3.20 16.63 7.34
CA GLN A 159 -4.11 17.74 7.06
C GLN A 159 -5.55 17.26 7.19
N TYR A 160 -6.45 18.18 7.51
CA TYR A 160 -7.84 17.87 7.80
C TYR A 160 -8.77 18.74 6.97
N ALA A 161 -9.76 18.12 6.34
CA ALA A 161 -10.84 18.83 5.68
C ALA A 161 -11.89 19.30 6.71
N PRO A 162 -12.58 20.42 6.48
CA PRO A 162 -13.66 20.88 7.38
C PRO A 162 -14.82 19.88 7.42
N SER A 163 -15.07 19.16 6.33
CA SER A 163 -16.10 18.12 6.21
C SER A 163 -15.71 17.08 5.17
N VAL A 164 -16.30 15.88 5.27
CA VAL A 164 -16.29 14.84 4.22
C VAL A 164 -17.66 14.81 3.56
N GLN A 165 -17.68 14.74 2.23
CA GLN A 165 -18.91 14.80 1.42
C GLN A 165 -19.23 13.48 0.71
N TYR A 166 -18.21 12.68 0.39
CA TYR A 166 -18.36 11.41 -0.33
C TYR A 166 -17.18 10.49 -0.05
N ALA A 167 -17.36 9.21 -0.35
CA ALA A 167 -16.31 8.21 -0.31
C ALA A 167 -15.92 7.80 -1.73
N LEU A 168 -14.63 7.51 -1.94
CA LEU A 168 -14.11 6.95 -3.18
C LEU A 168 -13.56 5.55 -2.89
N VAL A 169 -14.05 4.57 -3.63
CA VAL A 169 -13.63 3.17 -3.48
C VAL A 169 -12.66 2.80 -4.59
N HIS A 170 -11.51 2.28 -4.19
CA HIS A 170 -10.38 1.92 -5.03
C HIS A 170 -10.05 0.44 -4.94
N HIS A 171 -9.10 0.01 -5.75
CA HIS A 171 -8.36 -1.21 -5.50
C HIS A 171 -6.85 -0.97 -5.66
N THR A 172 -5.99 -1.81 -5.07
CA THR A 172 -4.54 -1.53 -5.02
C THR A 172 -3.75 -2.10 -6.20
N ALA A 173 -4.35 -2.98 -7.01
CA ALA A 173 -3.69 -3.91 -7.93
C ALA A 173 -2.89 -5.04 -7.24
N GLY A 174 -2.23 -5.89 -8.05
CA GLY A 174 -1.56 -7.09 -7.58
C GLY A 174 -2.38 -8.37 -7.68
N THR A 175 -1.80 -9.47 -7.22
CA THR A 175 -2.52 -10.76 -7.13
C THR A 175 -3.50 -10.79 -5.97
N ASN A 176 -4.67 -11.39 -6.18
CA ASN A 176 -5.59 -11.73 -5.09
C ASN A 176 -5.17 -12.99 -4.32
N ALA A 177 -4.09 -13.66 -4.73
CA ALA A 177 -3.55 -14.85 -4.09
C ALA A 177 -2.65 -14.49 -2.90
N TYR A 178 -3.26 -14.12 -1.78
CA TYR A 178 -2.63 -13.92 -0.48
C TYR A 178 -3.50 -14.50 0.64
N SER A 179 -2.92 -14.81 1.80
CA SER A 179 -3.59 -15.25 3.03
C SER A 179 -3.98 -14.06 3.93
N PRO A 180 -4.88 -14.22 4.93
CA PRO A 180 -5.23 -13.14 5.85
C PRO A 180 -4.03 -12.62 6.65
N SER A 181 -3.07 -13.51 6.95
CA SER A 181 -1.82 -13.14 7.61
C SER A 181 -0.90 -12.25 6.76
N GLN A 182 -1.08 -12.23 5.44
CA GLN A 182 -0.30 -11.38 4.53
C GLN A 182 -0.90 -9.98 4.36
N SER A 183 -2.15 -9.74 4.78
CA SER A 183 -2.83 -8.45 4.55
C SER A 183 -2.07 -7.27 5.15
N ALA A 184 -1.54 -7.41 6.36
CA ALA A 184 -0.73 -6.37 7.01
C ALA A 184 0.58 -6.08 6.26
N ALA A 185 1.20 -7.14 5.74
CA ALA A 185 2.41 -7.04 4.93
C ALA A 185 2.16 -6.26 3.63
N ILE A 186 1.02 -6.50 2.98
CA ILE A 186 0.59 -5.75 1.80
C ILE A 186 0.43 -4.27 2.14
N VAL A 187 -0.29 -3.93 3.22
CA VAL A 187 -0.51 -2.54 3.65
C VAL A 187 0.82 -1.83 3.94
N ARG A 188 1.73 -2.46 4.69
CA ARG A 188 3.10 -1.92 4.92
C ARG A 188 3.89 -1.73 3.62
N GLY A 189 3.78 -2.68 2.70
CA GLY A 189 4.46 -2.59 1.41
C GLY A 189 3.97 -1.39 0.59
N ILE A 190 2.66 -1.15 0.61
CA ILE A 190 2.02 0.01 -0.03
C ILE A 190 2.48 1.32 0.65
N GLU A 191 2.49 1.40 1.98
CA GLU A 191 3.00 2.58 2.72
C GLU A 191 4.42 2.94 2.27
N ILE A 192 5.35 1.99 2.32
CA ILE A 192 6.74 2.23 1.95
C ILE A 192 6.84 2.61 0.47
N TYR A 193 6.09 1.96 -0.41
CA TYR A 193 6.08 2.30 -1.82
C TYR A 193 5.59 3.74 -2.06
N HIS A 194 4.47 4.13 -1.45
CA HIS A 194 3.92 5.48 -1.59
C HIS A 194 4.91 6.54 -1.07
N VAL A 195 5.55 6.29 0.07
CA VAL A 195 6.44 7.28 0.68
C VAL A 195 7.81 7.34 0.02
N LYS A 196 8.47 6.19 -0.16
CA LYS A 196 9.87 6.11 -0.63
C LYS A 196 9.99 5.89 -2.14
N GLY A 197 8.99 5.28 -2.77
CA GLY A 197 8.91 5.11 -4.22
C GLY A 197 8.26 6.31 -4.91
N ASN A 198 7.04 6.67 -4.49
CA ASN A 198 6.25 7.74 -5.09
C ASN A 198 6.60 9.13 -4.54
N GLY A 199 7.22 9.20 -3.36
CA GLY A 199 7.53 10.47 -2.70
C GLY A 199 6.32 11.11 -2.01
N TRP A 200 5.28 10.37 -1.66
CA TRP A 200 4.12 10.93 -0.98
C TRP A 200 4.38 11.13 0.52
N ASN A 201 3.52 11.90 1.18
CA ASN A 201 3.71 12.21 2.61
C ASN A 201 3.50 11.01 3.53
N ASP A 202 2.66 10.07 3.10
CA ASP A 202 2.25 8.83 3.79
C ASP A 202 1.50 7.95 2.75
N ILE A 203 1.03 6.77 3.15
CA ILE A 203 0.07 5.97 2.38
C ILE A 203 -1.11 6.84 1.91
N GLY A 204 -1.59 6.61 0.68
CA GLY A 204 -2.53 7.51 0.00
C GLY A 204 -3.97 7.36 0.47
N TYR A 205 -4.37 6.11 0.74
CA TYR A 205 -5.73 5.76 1.13
C TYR A 205 -5.97 6.02 2.62
N ASN A 206 -7.18 6.41 2.98
CA ASN A 206 -7.54 6.60 4.38
C ASN A 206 -7.84 5.27 5.08
N PHE A 207 -8.51 4.32 4.40
CA PHE A 207 -8.67 2.94 4.85
C PHE A 207 -8.28 1.96 3.74
N LEU A 208 -7.87 0.75 4.13
CA LEU A 208 -7.70 -0.37 3.23
C LEU A 208 -8.50 -1.56 3.73
N VAL A 209 -9.09 -2.33 2.81
CA VAL A 209 -9.93 -3.50 3.13
C VAL A 209 -9.38 -4.71 2.39
N ASP A 210 -9.12 -5.81 3.09
CA ASP A 210 -8.71 -7.04 2.41
C ASP A 210 -9.91 -7.90 1.97
N LYS A 211 -9.66 -8.92 1.15
CA LYS A 211 -10.69 -9.87 0.69
C LYS A 211 -11.30 -10.73 1.82
N TYR A 212 -10.81 -10.62 3.06
CA TYR A 212 -11.28 -11.33 4.23
C TYR A 212 -12.13 -10.45 5.16
N GLY A 213 -12.33 -9.17 4.81
CA GLY A 213 -13.09 -8.19 5.60
C GLY A 213 -12.27 -7.56 6.74
N GLN A 214 -10.94 -7.65 6.72
CA GLN A 214 -10.09 -6.90 7.63
C GLN A 214 -9.96 -5.46 7.14
N VAL A 215 -10.24 -4.50 8.03
CA VAL A 215 -10.11 -3.06 7.75
C VAL A 215 -8.85 -2.53 8.43
N PHE A 216 -8.05 -1.78 7.69
CA PHE A 216 -6.78 -1.20 8.14
C PHE A 216 -6.86 0.33 8.09
N GLU A 217 -6.46 1.00 9.17
CA GLU A 217 -6.21 2.44 9.18
C GLU A 217 -5.05 2.76 8.23
N GLY A 218 -5.32 3.48 7.15
CA GLY A 218 -4.32 3.95 6.21
C GLY A 218 -3.70 5.26 6.68
N ARG A 219 -4.00 6.35 5.98
CA ARG A 219 -3.46 7.70 6.18
C ARG A 219 -3.41 8.11 7.66
N TYR A 220 -2.22 8.47 8.15
CA TYR A 220 -2.02 8.97 9.50
C TYR A 220 -2.85 10.23 9.75
N GLY A 221 -3.39 10.36 10.97
CA GLY A 221 -4.12 11.55 11.40
C GLY A 221 -5.31 11.26 12.32
N GLY A 222 -5.73 10.01 12.41
CA GLY A 222 -6.79 9.52 13.30
C GLY A 222 -8.03 9.06 12.52
N VAL A 223 -8.52 7.86 12.85
CA VAL A 223 -9.72 7.23 12.25
C VAL A 223 -11.03 7.99 12.48
N ASP A 224 -11.03 8.94 13.42
CA ASP A 224 -12.18 9.75 13.84
C ASP A 224 -12.15 11.18 13.28
N LYS A 225 -11.22 11.48 12.35
CA LYS A 225 -11.04 12.81 11.77
C LYS A 225 -11.11 12.79 10.24
N ASN A 226 -11.42 13.95 9.68
CA ASN A 226 -11.50 14.18 8.23
C ASN A 226 -10.11 14.29 7.59
N VAL A 227 -9.27 13.27 7.74
CA VAL A 227 -7.89 13.28 7.22
C VAL A 227 -7.90 13.38 5.69
N ILE A 228 -7.14 14.32 5.14
CA ILE A 228 -6.97 14.45 3.69
C ILE A 228 -5.98 13.39 3.18
N GLY A 229 -6.45 12.54 2.26
CA GLY A 229 -5.68 11.49 1.61
C GLY A 229 -4.77 11.97 0.48
N ALA A 230 -4.29 11.01 -0.31
CA ALA A 230 -3.57 11.20 -1.57
C ALA A 230 -3.91 10.01 -2.50
N HIS A 231 -5.19 9.85 -2.79
CA HIS A 231 -5.76 8.69 -3.49
C HIS A 231 -6.66 9.09 -4.67
N ALA A 232 -6.89 10.38 -4.92
CA ALA A 232 -7.72 10.84 -6.03
C ALA A 232 -7.31 12.27 -6.39
N GLU A 233 -6.48 12.44 -7.41
CA GLU A 233 -5.95 13.75 -7.79
C GLU A 233 -7.11 14.74 -8.07
N GLY A 234 -7.12 15.88 -7.38
CA GLY A 234 -8.17 16.90 -7.48
C GLY A 234 -9.40 16.64 -6.61
N PHE A 235 -9.53 15.46 -5.99
CA PHE A 235 -10.66 15.06 -5.16
C PHE A 235 -10.26 14.63 -3.74
N ASN A 236 -8.98 14.74 -3.37
CA ASN A 236 -8.49 14.34 -2.04
C ASN A 236 -9.12 15.14 -0.90
N THR A 237 -9.33 16.44 -1.07
CA THR A 237 -9.94 17.29 -0.04
C THR A 237 -11.45 17.10 -0.02
N GLY A 238 -12.00 16.73 1.14
CA GLY A 238 -13.45 16.56 1.32
C GLY A 238 -13.99 15.19 0.89
N SER A 239 -13.12 14.24 0.55
CA SER A 239 -13.47 12.85 0.32
C SER A 239 -12.77 11.92 1.31
N PHE A 240 -13.23 10.67 1.38
CA PHE A 240 -12.57 9.61 2.12
C PHE A 240 -12.27 8.44 1.17
N GLY A 241 -11.01 8.05 1.06
CA GLY A 241 -10.58 6.98 0.15
C GLY A 241 -10.45 5.63 0.84
N VAL A 242 -11.10 4.61 0.29
CA VAL A 242 -10.99 3.23 0.75
C VAL A 242 -10.48 2.34 -0.38
N ALA A 243 -9.37 1.63 -0.19
CA ALA A 243 -8.83 0.71 -1.20
C ALA A 243 -9.04 -0.76 -0.82
N VAL A 244 -9.63 -1.54 -1.72
CA VAL A 244 -9.71 -3.00 -1.55
C VAL A 244 -8.41 -3.64 -2.04
N LEU A 245 -7.74 -4.40 -1.18
CA LEU A 245 -6.45 -5.03 -1.50
C LEU A 245 -6.60 -6.07 -2.61
N GLY A 246 -5.93 -5.81 -3.73
CA GLY A 246 -5.88 -6.70 -4.88
C GLY A 246 -6.39 -6.07 -6.18
N THR A 247 -6.74 -6.92 -7.15
CA THR A 247 -7.27 -6.52 -8.46
C THR A 247 -8.67 -7.04 -8.67
N TYR A 248 -9.54 -6.19 -9.21
CA TYR A 248 -10.98 -6.42 -9.36
C TYR A 248 -11.50 -5.94 -10.73
N THR A 249 -10.61 -5.87 -11.72
CA THR A 249 -10.96 -5.46 -13.10
C THR A 249 -11.86 -6.48 -13.81
N SER A 250 -11.74 -7.75 -13.47
CA SER A 250 -12.49 -8.86 -14.08
C SER A 250 -13.17 -9.78 -13.06
N SER A 251 -13.13 -9.43 -11.78
CA SER A 251 -13.72 -10.21 -10.69
C SER A 251 -14.26 -9.30 -9.61
N ALA A 252 -15.38 -9.66 -8.99
CA ALA A 252 -15.97 -8.87 -7.91
C ALA A 252 -15.19 -9.05 -6.58
N PRO A 253 -15.19 -8.02 -5.69
CA PRO A 253 -14.78 -8.19 -4.30
C PRO A 253 -15.59 -9.27 -3.59
N THR A 254 -14.99 -9.95 -2.61
CA THR A 254 -15.68 -10.97 -1.81
C THR A 254 -16.80 -10.34 -0.99
N ALA A 255 -17.80 -11.12 -0.58
CA ALA A 255 -18.87 -10.64 0.29
C ALA A 255 -18.34 -10.07 1.62
N ALA A 256 -17.25 -10.64 2.16
CA ALA A 256 -16.59 -10.15 3.35
C ALA A 256 -15.97 -8.76 3.15
N ALA A 257 -15.31 -8.51 2.01
CA ALA A 257 -14.80 -7.18 1.66
C ALA A 257 -15.94 -6.18 1.47
N GLN A 258 -17.00 -6.56 0.73
CA GLN A 258 -18.17 -5.69 0.50
C GLN A 258 -18.90 -5.32 1.78
N THR A 259 -18.96 -6.25 2.75
CA THR A 259 -19.59 -6.01 4.07
C THR A 259 -18.73 -5.09 4.96
N ALA A 260 -17.42 -5.04 4.71
CA ALA A 260 -16.47 -4.24 5.48
C ALA A 260 -16.29 -2.82 4.92
N LEU A 261 -16.72 -2.56 3.67
CA LEU A 261 -16.83 -1.24 3.05
C LEU A 261 -18.06 -0.49 3.60
#